data_AF-A0A9R1EKX3-F1
#
_entry.id   AF-A0A9R1EKX3-F1
#
_cell.length_a   1.000
_cell.length_b   1.000
_cell.length_c   1.000
_cell.angle_alpha   90.00
_cell.angle_beta   90.00
_cell.angle_gamma   90.00
#
_symmetry.space_group_name_H-M   'P 1'
#
loop_
_entity.id
_entity.type
_entity.pdbx_description
1 polymer ?
#
loop_
_entity_poly.entity_id
_entity_poly.type
_entity_poly.pdbx_seq_one_letter_code
_entity_poly.pdbx_strand_id
1 'polypeptide(L)'
;MSRSTGRDNVYKPSYGGFVDIDIEQQGRSISLRTLIDHSVVESFGGGGRTCITARVYPEHAENRNSHVFVFNNGTGLVKVSKLEAWRLVMASVNIVHGG
;
A
#
# COMPACT_ATOMS: atom_id res chain seq x y z
N MET A 1 1.17 0.63 -17.34
CA MET A 1 1.55 1.16 -16.02
C MET A 1 0.72 2.41 -15.75
N SER A 2 -0.29 2.32 -14.88
CA SER A 2 -1.08 3.49 -14.46
C SER A 2 -0.29 4.27 -13.42
N ARG A 3 -0.11 5.59 -13.61
CA ARG A 3 0.67 6.47 -12.73
C ARG A 3 -0.20 7.04 -11.62
N SER A 4 0.28 6.97 -10.38
CA SER A 4 -0.38 7.55 -9.21
C SER A 4 -0.21 9.07 -9.05
N THR A 5 0.54 9.75 -9.94
CA THR A 5 0.78 11.21 -9.86
C THR A 5 0.77 11.86 -11.25
N GLY A 6 -0.12 12.83 -11.44
CA GLY A 6 -0.18 13.69 -12.64
C GLY A 6 0.83 14.85 -12.61
N ARG A 7 1.30 15.24 -11.41
CA ARG A 7 2.23 16.36 -11.25
C ARG A 7 3.60 16.08 -11.88
N ASP A 8 4.08 17.07 -12.63
CA ASP A 8 5.46 17.11 -13.11
C ASP A 8 6.46 17.35 -11.97
N ASN A 9 7.71 16.93 -12.18
CA ASN A 9 8.83 17.13 -11.26
C ASN A 9 8.70 16.51 -9.86
N VAL A 10 7.92 15.44 -9.72
CA VAL A 10 7.86 14.62 -8.50
C VAL A 10 8.79 13.42 -8.63
N TYR A 11 9.53 13.08 -7.57
CA TYR A 11 10.34 11.87 -7.49
C TYR A 11 9.45 10.61 -7.48
N LYS A 12 9.62 9.73 -8.49
CA LYS A 12 8.71 8.59 -8.76
C LYS A 12 9.47 7.25 -8.90
N PRO A 13 10.32 6.85 -7.95
CA PRO A 13 10.97 5.55 -8.03
C PRO A 13 9.96 4.42 -7.85
N SER A 14 10.30 3.25 -8.39
CA SER A 14 9.65 1.99 -7.98
C SER A 14 10.46 1.37 -6.84
N TYR A 15 9.77 0.82 -5.87
CA TYR A 15 10.38 0.11 -4.74
C TYR A 15 10.06 -1.38 -4.85
N GLY A 16 10.93 -2.22 -4.30
CA GLY A 16 10.76 -3.66 -4.28
C GLY A 16 11.64 -4.33 -3.24
N GLY A 17 11.26 -5.55 -2.85
CA GLY A 17 12.01 -6.38 -1.92
C GLY A 17 11.52 -7.82 -2.00
N PHE A 18 12.40 -8.77 -1.68
CA PHE A 18 12.00 -10.17 -1.55
C PHE A 18 11.25 -10.37 -0.23
N VAL A 19 10.29 -11.30 -0.24
CA VAL A 19 9.54 -11.73 0.94
C VAL A 19 9.96 -13.16 1.24
N ASP A 20 10.69 -13.34 2.34
CA ASP A 20 11.17 -14.65 2.77
C ASP A 20 10.02 -15.46 3.41
N ILE A 21 9.25 -16.17 2.58
CA ILE A 21 8.17 -17.06 3.01
C ILE A 21 8.23 -18.39 2.26
N ASP A 22 7.96 -19.48 2.95
CA ASP A 22 7.70 -20.77 2.33
C ASP A 22 6.21 -20.83 1.90
N ILE A 23 5.97 -20.67 0.60
CA ILE A 23 4.63 -20.60 0.02
C ILE A 23 3.84 -21.90 0.26
N GLU A 24 4.48 -23.07 0.24
CA GLU A 24 3.79 -24.35 0.44
C GLU A 24 3.40 -24.52 1.91
N GLN A 25 4.29 -24.16 2.84
CA GLN A 25 3.97 -24.15 4.29
C GLN A 25 2.88 -23.13 4.64
N GLN A 26 2.76 -22.03 3.87
CA GLN A 26 1.70 -21.02 4.05
C GLN A 26 0.41 -21.33 3.28
N GLY A 27 0.22 -22.58 2.82
CA GLY A 27 -1.01 -23.01 2.16
C GLY A 27 -1.27 -22.29 0.83
N ARG A 28 -0.19 -21.93 0.12
CA ARG A 28 -0.21 -21.19 -1.16
C ARG A 28 -0.89 -19.83 -1.07
N SER A 29 -0.81 -19.21 0.10
CA SER A 29 -1.35 -17.88 0.37
C SER A 29 -0.23 -16.88 0.61
N ILE A 30 -0.41 -15.65 0.14
CA ILE A 30 0.47 -14.52 0.41
C ILE A 30 -0.38 -13.43 1.05
N SER A 31 0.08 -12.87 2.17
CA SER A 31 -0.60 -11.77 2.85
C SER A 31 0.00 -10.42 2.45
N LEU A 32 -0.88 -9.44 2.30
CA LEU A 32 -0.53 -8.04 2.07
C LEU A 32 -1.44 -7.17 2.93
N ARG A 33 -0.85 -6.26 3.71
CA ARG A 33 -1.54 -5.17 4.40
C ARG A 33 -1.01 -3.85 3.88
N THR A 34 -1.90 -2.90 3.59
CA THR A 34 -1.50 -1.57 3.16
C THR A 34 -2.20 -0.50 3.99
N LEU A 35 -1.44 0.40 4.59
CA LEU A 35 -1.93 1.64 5.19
C LEU A 35 -1.87 2.74 4.13
N ILE A 36 -2.96 3.48 3.97
CA ILE A 36 -3.07 4.58 3.02
C ILE A 36 -3.45 5.82 3.82
N ASP A 37 -2.53 6.79 3.90
CA ASP A 37 -2.76 8.09 4.52
C ASP A 37 -2.39 9.19 3.53
N HIS A 38 -3.39 9.62 2.75
CA HIS A 38 -3.29 10.68 1.73
C HIS A 38 -2.08 10.53 0.80
N SER A 39 -0.93 11.08 1.20
CA SER A 39 0.31 11.10 0.43
C SER A 39 1.31 10.00 0.79
N VAL A 40 0.98 9.13 1.75
CA VAL A 40 1.84 8.03 2.21
C VAL A 40 1.11 6.70 2.05
N VAL A 41 1.84 5.72 1.53
CA VAL A 41 1.39 4.33 1.43
C VAL A 41 2.45 3.44 2.09
N GLU A 42 2.05 2.63 3.06
CA GLU A 42 2.92 1.65 3.72
C GLU A 42 2.38 0.24 3.50
N SER A 43 3.15 -0.58 2.80
CA SER A 43 2.79 -1.95 2.45
C SER A 43 3.63 -2.97 3.21
N PHE A 44 2.96 -3.96 3.78
CA PHE A 44 3.54 -5.03 4.61
C PHE A 44 3.22 -6.38 3.96
N GLY A 45 4.24 -7.02 3.38
CA GLY A 45 4.15 -8.33 2.75
C GLY A 45 4.49 -9.47 3.73
N GLY A 46 3.82 -10.61 3.58
CA GLY A 46 4.14 -11.83 4.34
C GLY A 46 4.05 -11.66 5.86
N GLY A 47 3.06 -10.91 6.33
CA GLY A 47 2.89 -10.60 7.75
C GLY A 47 3.88 -9.56 8.30
N GLY A 48 4.49 -8.74 7.44
CA GLY A 48 5.44 -7.69 7.84
C GLY A 48 6.92 -8.08 7.68
N ARG A 49 7.21 -9.24 7.08
CA ARG A 49 8.58 -9.67 6.74
C ARG A 49 9.28 -8.71 5.77
N THR A 50 8.50 -8.06 4.91
CA THR A 50 8.98 -7.01 4.01
C THR A 50 8.05 -5.82 4.13
N CYS A 51 8.62 -4.65 4.39
CA CYS A 51 7.90 -3.38 4.46
C CYS A 51 8.41 -2.44 3.36
N ILE A 52 7.47 -1.74 2.70
CA ILE A 52 7.75 -0.71 1.72
C ILE A 52 6.92 0.52 2.06
N THR A 53 7.59 1.65 2.30
CA THR A 53 6.96 2.97 2.47
C THR A 53 7.19 3.80 1.23
N ALA A 54 6.11 4.29 0.63
CA ALA A 54 6.14 5.15 -0.54
C ALA A 54 5.41 6.47 -0.28
N ARG A 55 5.94 7.57 -0.84
CA ARG A 55 5.26 8.86 -0.89
C ARG A 55 4.71 9.08 -2.29
N VAL A 56 3.44 9.49 -2.38
CA VAL A 56 2.71 9.77 -3.62
C VAL A 56 1.97 11.08 -3.49
N TYR A 57 1.83 11.83 -4.59
CA TYR A 57 1.19 13.14 -4.63
C TYR A 57 0.16 13.19 -5.77
N PRO A 58 -1.01 12.54 -5.62
CA PRO A 58 -2.02 12.47 -6.67
C PRO A 58 -2.73 13.81 -6.82
N GLU A 59 -2.85 14.33 -8.03
CA GLU A 59 -3.61 15.57 -8.30
C GLU A 59 -5.09 15.45 -7.93
N HIS A 60 -5.64 14.24 -8.04
CA HIS A 60 -7.06 13.97 -7.81
C HIS A 60 -7.40 13.65 -6.34
N ALA A 61 -6.39 13.43 -5.48
CA ALA A 61 -6.61 13.07 -4.08
C ALA A 61 -7.12 14.26 -3.24
N GLU A 62 -6.91 15.49 -3.71
CA GLU A 62 -7.38 16.72 -3.05
C GLU A 62 -8.93 16.81 -3.05
N ASN A 63 -9.60 16.15 -3.99
CA ASN A 63 -11.06 16.22 -4.17
C ASN A 63 -11.84 15.02 -3.62
N ARG A 64 -11.26 14.25 -2.68
CA ARG A 64 -11.88 13.04 -2.08
C ARG A 64 -12.25 11.95 -3.10
N ASN A 65 -11.66 11.97 -4.30
CA ASN A 65 -11.93 11.02 -5.36
C ASN A 65 -10.87 9.91 -5.39
N SER A 66 -10.69 9.25 -4.25
CA SER A 66 -9.72 8.16 -4.07
C SER A 66 -10.44 6.82 -4.07
N HIS A 67 -9.92 5.87 -4.82
CA HIS A 67 -10.48 4.52 -4.95
C HIS A 67 -9.44 3.47 -4.58
N VAL A 68 -9.90 2.33 -4.06
CA VAL A 68 -9.08 1.15 -3.77
C VAL A 68 -9.50 0.03 -4.70
N PHE A 69 -8.53 -0.60 -5.34
CA PHE A 69 -8.74 -1.70 -6.27
C PHE A 69 -7.93 -2.92 -5.87
N VAL A 70 -8.47 -4.10 -6.16
CA VAL A 70 -7.75 -5.36 -6.18
C VAL A 70 -7.71 -5.83 -7.63
N PHE A 71 -6.53 -6.21 -8.12
CA PHE A 71 -6.35 -6.58 -9.52
C PHE A 71 -5.41 -7.77 -9.68
N ASN A 72 -5.58 -8.52 -10.77
CA ASN A 72 -4.65 -9.55 -11.22
C ASN A 72 -4.38 -9.31 -12.70
N ASN A 73 -3.15 -8.92 -13.04
CA ASN A 73 -2.69 -8.73 -14.42
C ASN A 73 -1.85 -9.93 -14.93
N GLY A 74 -1.80 -11.03 -14.18
CA GLY A 74 -1.14 -12.27 -14.59
C GLY A 74 -2.04 -13.17 -15.44
N THR A 75 -1.44 -14.17 -16.08
CA THR A 75 -2.17 -15.21 -16.84
C THR A 75 -2.69 -16.34 -15.95
N GLY A 76 -2.09 -16.51 -14.76
CA GLY A 76 -2.51 -17.50 -13.77
C GLY A 76 -3.74 -17.04 -12.99
N LEU A 77 -4.58 -18.01 -12.63
CA LEU A 77 -5.72 -17.76 -11.75
C LEU A 77 -5.24 -17.52 -10.32
N VAL A 78 -5.70 -16.42 -9.72
CA VAL A 78 -5.43 -16.07 -8.33
C VAL A 78 -6.77 -15.94 -7.61
N LYS A 79 -6.85 -16.50 -6.39
CA LYS A 79 -8.02 -16.38 -5.53
C LYS A 79 -7.72 -15.43 -4.37
N VAL A 80 -8.58 -14.44 -4.16
CA VAL A 80 -8.58 -13.65 -2.93
C VAL A 80 -9.31 -14.43 -1.85
N SER A 81 -8.57 -15.02 -0.92
CA SER A 81 -9.13 -15.82 0.17
C SER A 81 -9.82 -14.97 1.24
N LYS A 82 -9.28 -13.78 1.52
CA LYS A 82 -9.79 -12.81 2.49
C LYS A 82 -9.41 -11.39 2.07
N LEU A 83 -10.35 -10.45 2.18
CA LEU A 83 -10.10 -9.03 2.00
C LEU A 83 -10.87 -8.26 3.09
N GLU A 84 -10.16 -7.46 3.85
CA GLU A 84 -10.74 -6.56 4.85
C GLU A 84 -10.25 -5.15 4.59
N ALA A 85 -11.18 -4.19 4.65
CA ALA A 85 -10.88 -2.78 4.46
C ALA A 85 -11.56 -1.98 5.58
N TRP A 86 -10.79 -1.10 6.21
CA TRP A 86 -11.28 -0.21 7.25
C TRP A 86 -10.99 1.23 6.88
N ARG A 87 -11.96 2.11 7.14
CA ARG A 87 -11.75 3.54 7.10
C ARG A 87 -11.02 3.96 8.37
N LEU A 88 -9.83 4.52 8.21
CA LEU A 88 -9.10 5.13 9.31
C LEU A 88 -9.66 6.52 9.61
N VAL A 89 -9.87 6.82 10.88
CA VAL A 89 -10.21 8.17 11.36
C VAL A 89 -8.94 8.94 11.67
N MET A 90 -9.02 10.27 11.64
CA MET A 90 -7.91 11.13 12.03
C MET A 90 -7.51 10.84 13.48
N ALA A 91 -6.22 10.61 13.73
CA ALA A 91 -5.69 10.41 15.07
C ALA A 91 -5.47 11.75 15.78
N SER A 92 -5.72 11.79 17.09
CA SER A 92 -5.24 12.86 17.96
C SER A 92 -3.77 12.58 18.31
N VAL A 93 -2.88 13.45 17.87
CA VAL A 93 -1.43 13.30 18.09
C VAL A 93 -0.97 14.34 19.12
N ASN A 94 -0.35 13.88 20.20
CA ASN A 94 0.25 14.77 21.19
C ASN A 94 1.55 15.34 20.64
N ILE A 95 1.62 16.66 20.50
CA ILE A 95 2.86 17.34 20.08
C ILE A 95 3.62 17.75 21.34
N VAL A 96 4.69 17.04 21.65
CA VAL A 96 5.66 17.50 22.66
C VAL A 96 6.44 18.66 22.03
N HIS A 97 6.28 19.87 22.57
CA HIS A 97 7.11 20.99 22.17
C HIS A 97 8.48 20.80 22.85
N GLY A 98 9.52 20.57 22.04
CA GLY A 98 10.90 20.59 22.55
C GLY A 98 11.24 22.00 23.03
N GLY A 99 11.75 22.09 24.26
CA GLY A 99 12.29 23.33 24.84
C GLY A 99 13.65 23.72 24.29
#